data_AF-A0A246AHD2-F1
#
_entry.id   AF-A0A246AHD2-F1
#
_cell.length_a   1.000
_cell.length_b   1.000
_cell.length_c   1.000
_cell.angle_alpha   90.00
_cell.angle_beta   90.00
_cell.angle_gamma   90.00
#
_symmetry.space_group_name_H-M   'P 1'
#
loop_
_entity.id
_entity.type
_entity.pdbx_description
1 polymer ?
#
loop_
_entity_poly.entity_id
_entity_poly.type
_entity_poly.pdbx_seq_one_letter_code
_entity_poly.pdbx_strand_id
1 'polypeptide(L)'
;MENQPELSRHGNMGRAHKYVSFGSYKAMKTAGDIQTYISWVINAGGPQELFPASALSEDGSPSHIFDRLYAAMNMQLRCKKAITFNYLSLLGILGVAGIEPARPYLSDHLPSKLGANWLFGVNAVPKRRANELEPIVTALAHHLELPFIIPVLRQAFAQIAAGSHAEAIQRFRWRHNR
;
A
#
# COMPACT_ATOMS: atom_id res chain seq x y z
N MET A 1 -31.54 16.43 -9.65
CA MET A 1 -30.16 16.20 -10.15
C MET A 1 -30.19 16.29 -11.68
N GLU A 2 -30.41 17.47 -12.25
CA GLU A 2 -30.85 17.61 -13.65
C GLU A 2 -29.69 17.88 -14.63
N ASN A 3 -28.57 18.42 -14.15
CA ASN A 3 -27.44 18.85 -15.00
C ASN A 3 -26.27 17.85 -15.07
N GLN A 4 -26.46 16.65 -14.52
CA GLN A 4 -25.43 15.60 -14.47
C GLN A 4 -24.97 15.07 -15.86
N PRO A 5 -25.85 14.97 -16.88
CA PRO A 5 -25.45 14.53 -18.22
C PRO A 5 -24.51 15.53 -18.91
N GLU A 6 -24.77 16.83 -18.77
CA GLU A 6 -24.02 17.91 -19.43
C GLU A 6 -22.60 18.07 -18.86
N LEU A 7 -22.46 17.96 -17.53
CA LEU A 7 -21.17 18.01 -16.84
C LEU A 7 -20.28 16.80 -17.19
N SER A 8 -20.88 15.64 -17.46
CA SER A 8 -20.15 14.43 -17.84
C SER A 8 -19.61 14.47 -19.27
N ARG A 9 -20.23 15.26 -20.16
CA ARG A 9 -19.78 15.45 -21.55
C ARG A 9 -18.61 16.44 -21.68
N HIS A 10 -18.55 17.46 -20.81
CA HIS A 10 -17.60 18.58 -20.96
C HIS A 10 -16.55 18.66 -19.84
N GLY A 11 -16.75 18.01 -18.70
CA GLY A 11 -15.85 18.06 -17.55
C GLY A 11 -14.77 16.97 -17.58
N ASN A 12 -13.53 17.34 -17.91
CA ASN A 12 -12.39 16.44 -17.75
C ASN A 12 -11.65 16.74 -16.44
N MET A 13 -12.29 16.42 -15.30
CA MET A 13 -11.59 16.41 -14.02
C MET A 13 -10.81 15.08 -13.92
N GLY A 14 -9.50 15.17 -13.69
CA GLY A 14 -8.60 14.01 -13.67
C GLY A 14 -9.07 12.85 -12.79
N ARG A 15 -8.48 11.64 -12.96
CA ARG A 15 -8.90 10.37 -12.34
C ARG A 15 -9.27 10.43 -10.84
N ALA A 16 -8.72 11.38 -10.08
CA ALA A 16 -9.00 11.58 -8.67
C ALA A 16 -10.40 12.16 -8.36
N HIS A 17 -11.03 12.90 -9.27
CA HIS A 17 -12.31 13.59 -9.04
C HIS A 17 -13.48 13.02 -9.87
N LYS A 18 -13.28 11.92 -10.61
CA LYS A 18 -14.27 11.36 -11.54
C LYS A 18 -15.46 10.64 -10.88
N TYR A 19 -15.64 10.74 -9.57
CA TYR A 19 -16.66 9.95 -8.85
C TYR A 19 -17.40 10.79 -7.80
N VAL A 20 -18.38 11.59 -8.22
CA VAL A 20 -19.36 12.19 -7.30
C VAL A 20 -20.74 11.54 -7.43
N SER A 21 -20.93 10.56 -8.31
CA SER A 21 -22.06 9.63 -8.22
C SER A 21 -21.60 8.27 -7.68
N PHE A 22 -21.83 8.04 -6.39
CA PHE A 22 -21.91 6.68 -5.89
C PHE A 22 -23.18 6.05 -6.44
N GLY A 23 -23.06 5.25 -7.50
CA GLY A 23 -24.16 4.36 -7.89
C GLY A 23 -24.59 3.53 -6.67
N SER A 24 -25.89 3.28 -6.52
CA SER A 24 -26.47 2.58 -5.35
C SER A 24 -25.75 1.28 -5.00
N TYR A 25 -25.38 0.50 -6.02
CA TYR A 25 -24.58 -0.72 -5.86
C TYR A 25 -23.21 -0.48 -5.21
N LYS A 26 -22.48 0.55 -5.65
CA LYS A 26 -21.16 0.90 -5.10
C LYS A 26 -21.28 1.44 -3.68
N ALA A 27 -22.34 2.20 -3.39
CA ALA A 27 -22.65 2.67 -2.04
C ALA A 27 -22.92 1.50 -1.09
N MET A 28 -23.79 0.55 -1.47
CA MET A 28 -24.09 -0.65 -0.68
C MET A 28 -22.84 -1.49 -0.40
N LYS A 29 -22.00 -1.69 -1.42
CA LYS A 29 -20.74 -2.43 -1.24
C LYS A 29 -19.80 -1.72 -0.26
N THR A 30 -19.67 -0.40 -0.37
CA THR A 30 -18.83 0.40 0.54
C THR A 30 -19.37 0.34 1.97
N ALA A 31 -20.69 0.45 2.16
CA ALA A 31 -21.32 0.31 3.47
C ALA A 31 -21.09 -1.08 4.08
N GLY A 32 -21.18 -2.15 3.28
CA GLY A 32 -20.86 -3.50 3.71
C GLY A 32 -19.39 -3.68 4.10
N ASP A 33 -18.46 -3.10 3.36
CA ASP A 33 -17.03 -3.13 3.70
C ASP A 33 -16.75 -2.37 5.02
N ILE A 34 -17.41 -1.22 5.24
CA ILE A 34 -17.33 -0.46 6.51
C ILE A 34 -17.92 -1.27 7.67
N GLN A 35 -19.10 -1.87 7.49
CA GLN A 35 -19.74 -2.70 8.51
C GLN A 35 -18.84 -3.87 8.89
N THR A 36 -18.20 -4.52 7.91
CA THR A 36 -17.25 -5.62 8.17
C THR A 36 -16.07 -5.15 9.00
N TYR A 37 -15.51 -3.97 8.70
CA TYR A 37 -14.43 -3.38 9.50
C TYR A 37 -14.87 -3.07 10.93
N ILE A 38 -16.04 -2.43 11.12
CA ILE A 38 -16.56 -2.12 12.45
C ILE A 38 -16.78 -3.40 13.25
N SER A 39 -17.40 -4.42 12.66
CA SER A 39 -17.60 -5.72 13.31
C SER A 39 -16.28 -6.38 13.69
N TRP A 40 -15.27 -6.34 12.82
CA TRP A 40 -13.94 -6.87 13.12
C TRP A 40 -13.31 -6.19 14.34
N VAL A 41 -13.40 -4.86 14.41
CA VAL A 41 -12.89 -4.08 15.55
C VAL A 41 -13.65 -4.39 16.84
N ILE A 42 -14.98 -4.43 16.80
CA ILE A 42 -15.82 -4.73 17.97
C ILE A 42 -15.55 -6.15 18.49
N ASN A 43 -15.46 -7.13 17.59
CA ASN A 43 -15.21 -8.52 17.97
C ASN A 43 -13.81 -8.73 18.58
N ALA A 44 -12.86 -7.85 18.27
CA ALA A 44 -11.54 -7.84 18.88
C ALA A 44 -11.49 -7.15 20.26
N GLY A 45 -12.63 -6.66 20.79
CA GLY A 45 -12.69 -5.92 22.05
C GLY A 45 -12.60 -4.39 21.89
N GLY A 46 -12.61 -3.89 20.66
CA GLY A 46 -12.55 -2.47 20.33
C GLY A 46 -11.18 -2.02 19.82
N PRO A 47 -11.03 -0.73 19.46
CA PRO A 47 -9.82 -0.22 18.84
C PRO A 47 -8.56 -0.35 19.72
N GLN A 48 -8.70 -0.22 21.04
CA GLN A 48 -7.57 -0.27 21.98
C GLN A 48 -7.00 -1.69 22.11
N GLU A 49 -7.89 -2.69 22.14
CA GLU A 49 -7.50 -4.11 22.18
C GLU A 49 -6.92 -4.58 20.85
N LEU A 50 -7.50 -4.13 19.74
CA LEU A 50 -7.04 -4.49 18.41
C LEU A 50 -5.71 -3.80 18.03
N PHE A 51 -5.52 -2.55 18.46
CA PHE A 51 -4.36 -1.73 18.14
C PHE A 51 -3.68 -1.24 19.43
N PRO A 52 -2.97 -2.13 20.15
CA PRO A 52 -2.33 -1.75 21.39
C PRO A 52 -1.26 -0.69 21.14
N ALA A 53 -1.30 0.39 21.92
CA ALA A 53 -0.35 1.50 21.83
C ALA A 53 1.07 1.08 22.24
N SER A 54 1.20 0.09 23.13
CA SER A 54 2.49 -0.48 23.52
C SER A 54 2.70 -1.85 22.89
N ALA A 55 3.84 -2.04 22.22
CA ALA A 55 4.30 -3.36 21.76
C ALA A 55 4.69 -4.31 22.90
N LEU A 56 4.63 -3.85 24.16
CA LEU A 56 5.02 -4.58 25.37
C LEU A 56 3.98 -5.61 25.82
N SER A 57 2.92 -5.86 25.04
CA SER A 57 2.08 -7.02 25.29
C SER A 57 2.92 -8.31 25.14
N GLU A 58 2.52 -9.38 25.82
CA GLU A 58 3.24 -10.68 25.90
C GLU A 58 3.55 -11.32 24.52
N ASP A 59 3.05 -10.71 23.44
CA ASP A 59 2.96 -11.20 22.08
C ASP A 59 4.14 -10.86 21.13
N GLY A 60 5.14 -10.12 21.61
CA GLY A 60 6.42 -9.93 20.94
C GLY A 60 6.63 -8.58 20.24
N SER A 61 7.60 -8.54 19.30
CA SER A 61 8.12 -7.28 18.74
C SER A 61 7.07 -6.46 17.94
N PRO A 62 7.22 -5.12 17.82
CA PRO A 62 6.34 -4.27 17.02
C PRO A 62 6.07 -4.79 15.61
N SER A 63 7.08 -5.44 15.02
CA SER A 63 6.97 -6.05 13.69
C SER A 63 6.18 -7.34 13.65
N HIS A 64 6.26 -8.16 14.69
CA HIS A 64 5.42 -9.35 14.77
C HIS A 64 3.93 -8.98 14.88
N ILE A 65 3.63 -7.95 15.68
CA ILE A 65 2.26 -7.43 15.80
C ILE A 65 1.79 -6.85 14.44
N PHE A 66 2.65 -6.09 13.75
CA PHE A 66 2.35 -5.59 12.42
C PHE A 66 2.00 -6.72 11.44
N ASP A 67 2.84 -7.76 11.37
CA ASP A 67 2.65 -8.89 10.47
C ASP A 67 1.34 -9.64 10.75
N ARG A 68 1.00 -9.85 12.03
CA ARG A 68 -0.28 -10.46 12.45
C ARG A 68 -1.47 -9.60 12.04
N LEU A 69 -1.45 -8.30 12.31
CA LEU A 69 -2.52 -7.38 11.92
C LEU A 69 -2.68 -7.29 10.40
N TYR A 70 -1.57 -7.25 9.67
CA TYR A 70 -1.56 -7.23 8.21
C TYR A 70 -2.19 -8.50 7.63
N ALA A 71 -1.83 -9.67 8.16
CA ALA A 71 -2.43 -10.95 7.76
C ALA A 71 -3.92 -11.01 8.11
N ALA A 72 -4.29 -10.65 9.34
CA ALA A 72 -5.67 -10.64 9.81
C ALA A 72 -6.57 -9.72 8.96
N MET A 73 -6.12 -8.49 8.68
CA MET A 73 -6.85 -7.56 7.82
C MET A 73 -7.01 -8.09 6.40
N ASN A 74 -5.99 -8.71 5.81
CA ASN A 74 -6.10 -9.28 4.46
C ASN A 74 -7.01 -10.51 4.40
N MET A 75 -7.20 -11.22 5.51
CA MET A 75 -8.12 -12.36 5.61
C MET A 75 -9.56 -11.91 5.84
N GLN A 76 -9.77 -10.92 6.71
CA GLN A 76 -11.11 -10.52 7.15
C GLN A 76 -11.72 -9.39 6.32
N LEU A 77 -10.90 -8.55 5.68
CA LEU A 77 -11.35 -7.36 4.97
C LEU A 77 -11.05 -7.48 3.47
N ARG A 78 -11.93 -6.90 2.65
CA ARG A 78 -11.76 -6.80 1.19
C ARG A 78 -10.86 -5.63 0.78
N CYS A 79 -9.86 -5.33 1.61
CA CYS A 79 -8.93 -4.25 1.37
C CYS A 79 -7.82 -4.69 0.40
N LYS A 80 -7.34 -3.77 -0.45
CA LYS A 80 -6.14 -4.05 -1.24
C LYS A 80 -4.94 -4.10 -0.30
N LYS A 81 -4.09 -5.13 -0.44
CA LYS A 81 -2.85 -5.32 0.33
C LYS A 81 -1.99 -4.04 0.47
N ALA A 82 -1.87 -3.26 -0.61
CA ALA A 82 -1.13 -2.00 -0.58
C ALA A 82 -1.76 -0.93 0.33
N ILE A 83 -3.10 -0.85 0.36
CA ILE A 83 -3.84 0.03 1.25
C ILE A 83 -3.72 -0.48 2.69
N THR A 84 -3.87 -1.79 2.93
CA THR A 84 -3.69 -2.41 4.25
C THR A 84 -2.33 -2.07 4.85
N PHE A 85 -1.25 -2.25 4.07
CA PHE A 85 0.10 -1.91 4.51
C PHE A 85 0.24 -0.43 4.87
N ASN A 86 -0.25 0.47 4.00
CA ASN A 86 -0.15 1.91 4.22
C ASN A 86 -0.95 2.37 5.44
N TYR A 87 -2.14 1.78 5.65
CA TYR A 87 -2.98 2.06 6.80
C TYR A 87 -2.29 1.67 8.12
N LEU A 88 -1.79 0.43 8.22
CA LEU A 88 -1.09 -0.02 9.44
C LEU A 88 0.21 0.76 9.66
N SER A 89 0.94 1.08 8.60
CA SER A 89 2.14 1.92 8.70
C SER A 89 1.82 3.30 9.26
N LEU A 90 0.70 3.90 8.82
CA LEU A 90 0.24 5.19 9.33
C LEU A 90 -0.16 5.12 10.81
N LEU A 91 -0.82 4.04 11.25
CA LEU A 91 -1.13 3.86 12.67
C LEU A 91 0.15 3.81 13.53
N GLY A 92 1.18 3.13 13.04
CA GLY A 92 2.50 3.10 13.67
C GLY A 92 3.16 4.48 13.73
N ILE A 93 3.23 5.18 12.59
CA ILE A 93 3.84 6.52 12.48
C ILE A 93 3.15 7.53 13.40
N LEU A 94 1.81 7.46 13.51
CA LEU A 94 1.03 8.36 14.36
C LEU A 94 1.09 7.98 15.85
N GLY A 95 1.73 6.87 16.22
CA GLY A 95 1.77 6.37 17.59
C GLY A 95 0.41 5.87 18.10
N VAL A 96 -0.54 5.61 17.21
CA VAL A 96 -1.86 5.04 17.57
C VAL A 96 -1.70 3.56 17.93
N ALA A 97 -0.79 2.87 17.26
CA ALA A 97 -0.46 1.48 17.51
C ALA A 97 1.06 1.33 17.63
N GLY A 98 1.54 0.55 18.59
CA GLY A 98 2.97 0.25 18.78
C GLY A 98 3.49 -0.75 17.76
N ILE A 99 3.31 -0.49 16.46
CA ILE A 99 3.58 -1.43 15.37
C ILE A 99 4.48 -0.80 14.31
N GLU A 100 5.33 -1.63 13.69
CA GLU A 100 6.20 -1.18 12.60
C GLU A 100 6.48 -2.34 11.64
N PRO A 101 6.38 -2.16 10.31
CA PRO A 101 6.68 -3.23 9.36
C PRO A 101 8.16 -3.63 9.41
N ALA A 102 8.48 -4.92 9.56
CA ALA A 102 9.87 -5.42 9.47
C ALA A 102 10.42 -5.49 8.04
N ARG A 103 9.53 -5.49 7.04
CA ARG A 103 9.90 -5.70 5.64
C ARG A 103 8.98 -4.95 4.69
N PRO A 104 9.39 -4.67 3.45
CA PRO A 104 8.63 -3.86 2.49
C PRO A 104 7.43 -4.55 1.82
N TYR A 105 7.22 -5.86 2.03
CA TYR A 105 6.12 -6.63 1.41
C TYR A 105 6.07 -6.47 -0.12
N LEU A 106 7.21 -6.71 -0.78
CA LEU A 106 7.35 -6.47 -2.22
C LEU A 106 6.49 -7.44 -3.04
N SER A 107 6.22 -8.64 -2.54
CA SER A 107 5.32 -9.60 -3.20
C SER A 107 3.91 -9.06 -3.40
N ASP A 108 3.49 -8.16 -2.51
CA ASP A 108 2.12 -7.64 -2.44
C ASP A 108 1.96 -6.28 -3.15
N HIS A 109 3.05 -5.73 -3.69
CA HIS A 109 3.04 -4.44 -4.36
C HIS A 109 3.95 -4.42 -5.60
N LEU A 110 3.35 -4.73 -6.74
CA LEU A 110 4.05 -4.84 -8.03
C LEU A 110 4.89 -3.59 -8.39
N PRO A 111 4.40 -2.34 -8.23
CA PRO A 111 5.23 -1.16 -8.52
C PRO A 111 6.52 -1.11 -7.70
N SER A 112 6.46 -1.34 -6.39
CA SER A 112 7.66 -1.35 -5.55
C SER A 112 8.61 -2.48 -5.92
N LYS A 113 8.09 -3.67 -6.23
CA LYS A 113 8.90 -4.79 -6.72
C LYS A 113 9.63 -4.44 -8.02
N LEU A 114 8.96 -3.73 -8.94
CA LEU A 114 9.57 -3.31 -10.20
C LEU A 114 10.67 -2.27 -9.96
N GLY A 115 10.42 -1.26 -9.14
CA GLY A 115 11.43 -0.25 -8.80
C GLY A 115 12.63 -0.85 -8.08
N ALA A 116 12.41 -1.75 -7.12
CA ALA A 116 13.47 -2.48 -6.43
C ALA A 116 14.29 -3.35 -7.40
N ASN A 117 13.64 -3.99 -8.38
CA ASN A 117 14.33 -4.73 -9.45
C ASN A 117 15.19 -3.82 -10.32
N TRP A 118 14.77 -2.59 -10.61
CA TRP A 118 15.61 -1.67 -11.38
C TRP A 118 16.83 -1.19 -10.61
N LEU A 119 16.70 -0.99 -9.30
CA LEU A 119 17.80 -0.52 -8.48
C LEU A 119 18.78 -1.64 -8.10
N PHE A 120 18.29 -2.82 -7.72
CA PHE A 120 19.11 -3.91 -7.16
C PHE A 120 19.21 -5.13 -8.08
N GLY A 121 18.40 -5.21 -9.12
CA GLY A 121 18.39 -6.29 -10.10
C GLY A 121 19.20 -5.98 -11.35
N VAL A 122 20.11 -4.99 -11.31
CA VAL A 122 20.95 -4.60 -12.45
C VAL A 122 21.69 -5.85 -12.96
N ASN A 123 21.51 -6.16 -14.25
CA ASN A 123 22.06 -7.33 -14.97
C ASN A 123 21.50 -8.71 -14.60
N ALA A 124 20.44 -8.82 -13.80
CA ALA A 124 19.81 -10.10 -13.49
C ALA A 124 18.79 -10.50 -14.57
N VAL A 125 19.11 -11.54 -15.35
CA VAL A 125 18.17 -12.25 -16.23
C VAL A 125 18.10 -13.71 -15.78
N PRO A 126 16.95 -14.18 -15.24
CA PRO A 126 15.68 -13.48 -15.05
C PRO A 126 15.69 -12.43 -13.91
N LYS A 127 14.68 -11.55 -13.90
CA LYS A 127 14.46 -10.56 -12.82
C LYS A 127 14.35 -11.26 -11.47
N ARG A 128 14.90 -10.63 -10.43
CA ARG A 128 14.88 -11.16 -9.06
C ARG A 128 13.46 -11.26 -8.52
N ARG A 129 13.23 -12.34 -7.78
CA ARG A 129 11.95 -12.60 -7.10
C ARG A 129 11.81 -11.70 -5.87
N ALA A 130 10.59 -11.57 -5.34
CA ALA A 130 10.35 -10.71 -4.18
C ALA A 130 11.13 -11.18 -2.94
N ASN A 131 11.20 -12.48 -2.70
CA ASN A 131 11.97 -13.09 -1.61
C ASN A 131 13.48 -12.86 -1.71
N GLU A 132 14.01 -12.61 -2.91
CA GLU A 132 15.43 -12.26 -3.12
C GLU A 132 15.69 -10.76 -2.90
N LEU A 133 14.69 -9.91 -3.16
CA LEU A 133 14.80 -8.45 -3.02
C LEU A 133 14.47 -7.95 -1.62
N GLU A 134 13.55 -8.61 -0.91
CA GLU A 134 13.16 -8.22 0.45
C GLU A 134 14.35 -8.15 1.41
N PRO A 135 15.24 -9.16 1.50
CA PRO A 135 16.41 -9.08 2.37
C PRO A 135 17.34 -7.92 2.04
N ILE A 136 17.49 -7.56 0.75
CA ILE A 136 18.34 -6.45 0.31
C ILE A 136 17.75 -5.11 0.76
N VAL A 137 16.43 -4.94 0.57
CA VAL A 137 15.74 -3.71 0.99
C VAL A 137 15.69 -3.61 2.51
N THR A 138 15.50 -4.71 3.22
CA THR A 138 15.55 -4.74 4.69
C THR A 138 16.96 -4.43 5.19
N ALA A 139 18.01 -4.95 4.56
CA ALA A 139 19.39 -4.60 4.91
C ALA A 139 19.68 -3.11 4.68
N LEU A 140 19.19 -2.53 3.59
CA LEU A 140 19.26 -1.08 3.37
C LEU A 140 18.50 -0.30 4.46
N ALA A 141 17.30 -0.74 4.82
CA ALA A 141 16.52 -0.11 5.89
C ALA A 141 17.28 -0.13 7.23
N HIS A 142 17.88 -1.27 7.59
CA HIS A 142 18.70 -1.40 8.79
C HIS A 142 19.93 -0.50 8.74
N HIS A 143 20.57 -0.35 7.58
CA HIS A 143 21.74 0.53 7.44
C HIS A 143 21.40 2.02 7.56
N LEU A 144 20.19 2.42 7.17
CA LEU A 144 19.75 3.81 7.29
C LEU A 144 19.39 4.18 8.73
N GLU A 145 19.06 3.21 9.58
CA GLU A 145 18.73 3.40 11.01
C GLU A 145 17.62 4.45 11.26
N LEU A 146 16.73 4.61 10.28
CA LEU A 146 15.61 5.55 10.36
C LEU A 146 14.32 4.84 10.76
N PRO A 147 13.54 5.38 11.71
CA PRO A 147 12.24 4.81 12.07
C PRO A 147 11.28 4.91 10.88
N PHE A 148 10.47 3.88 10.66
CA PHE A 148 9.48 3.81 9.59
C PHE A 148 10.05 4.04 8.18
N ILE A 149 11.32 3.72 7.96
CA ILE A 149 11.98 3.87 6.66
C ILE A 149 11.42 2.93 5.59
N ILE A 150 10.89 1.77 6.01
CA ILE A 150 10.38 0.74 5.11
C ILE A 150 9.19 1.24 4.27
N PRO A 151 8.14 1.87 4.86
CA PRO A 151 7.09 2.53 4.09
C PRO A 151 7.60 3.56 3.08
N VAL A 152 8.62 4.35 3.46
CA VAL A 152 9.22 5.37 2.60
C VAL A 152 9.94 4.73 1.42
N LEU A 153 10.80 3.73 1.66
CA LEU A 153 11.50 2.98 0.63
C LEU A 153 10.53 2.31 -0.34
N ARG A 154 9.48 1.68 0.19
CA ARG A 154 8.42 1.06 -0.62
C ARG A 154 7.80 2.09 -1.58
N GLN A 155 7.46 3.28 -1.09
CA GLN A 155 6.90 4.35 -1.91
C GLN A 155 7.91 4.89 -2.93
N ALA A 156 9.18 5.07 -2.54
CA ALA A 156 10.24 5.51 -3.43
C ALA A 156 10.42 4.55 -4.62
N PHE A 157 10.44 3.23 -4.37
CA PHE A 157 10.49 2.25 -5.45
C PHE A 157 9.27 2.30 -6.37
N ALA A 158 8.08 2.54 -5.82
CA ALA A 158 6.88 2.69 -6.65
C ALA A 158 6.96 3.93 -7.57
N GLN A 159 7.56 5.03 -7.08
CA GLN A 159 7.80 6.24 -7.89
C GLN A 159 8.85 6.01 -8.97
N ILE A 160 9.94 5.32 -8.65
CA ILE A 160 10.95 4.90 -9.62
C ILE A 160 10.27 4.12 -10.76
N ALA A 161 9.42 3.14 -10.42
CA ALA A 161 8.64 2.34 -11.37
C ALA A 161 7.75 3.21 -12.29
N ALA A 162 7.07 4.20 -11.72
CA ALA A 162 6.20 5.11 -12.47
C ALA A 162 7.00 6.03 -13.42
N GLY A 163 8.14 6.55 -12.95
CA GLY A 163 9.02 7.44 -13.71
C GLY A 163 9.57 6.77 -14.98
N SER A 164 10.16 5.58 -14.87
CA SER A 164 10.69 4.92 -16.08
C SER A 164 9.59 4.43 -17.02
N HIS A 165 8.38 4.13 -16.52
CA HIS A 165 7.25 3.81 -17.40
C HIS A 165 6.85 5.04 -18.24
N ALA A 166 6.87 6.24 -17.65
CA ALA A 166 6.62 7.48 -18.38
C ALA A 166 7.72 7.73 -19.44
N GLU A 167 8.99 7.53 -19.09
CA GLU A 167 10.11 7.66 -20.03
C GLU A 167 10.07 6.62 -21.16
N ALA A 168 9.70 5.37 -20.87
CA ALA A 168 9.58 4.32 -21.87
C ALA A 168 8.46 4.62 -22.90
N ILE A 169 7.31 5.15 -22.44
CA ILE A 169 6.23 5.60 -23.34
C ILE A 169 6.71 6.76 -24.21
N GLN A 170 7.44 7.73 -23.64
CA GLN A 170 7.98 8.85 -24.42
C GLN A 170 9.00 8.39 -25.46
N ARG A 171 9.90 7.46 -25.10
CA ARG A 171 10.88 6.86 -26.04
C ARG A 171 10.22 6.05 -27.15
N PHE A 172 9.14 5.32 -26.85
CA PHE A 172 8.38 4.57 -27.85
C PHE A 172 7.63 5.48 -28.83
N ARG A 173 6.99 6.56 -28.34
CA ARG A 173 6.35 7.57 -29.18
C ARG A 173 7.34 8.29 -30.11
N TRP A 174 8.56 8.55 -29.66
CA TRP A 174 9.61 9.17 -30.49
C TRP A 174 10.13 8.27 -31.62
N ARG A 175 10.05 6.94 -31.48
CA ARG A 175 10.50 5.99 -32.51
C ARG A 175 9.49 5.74 -33.63
N HIS A 176 8.20 6.05 -33.41
CA HIS A 176 7.14 5.86 -34.41
C HIS A 176 6.77 7.15 -35.18
N ASN A 177 7.35 8.30 -34.79
CA ASN A 177 7.20 9.57 -35.50
C ASN A 177 8.47 9.94 -36.31
N ARG A 178 9.28 8.97 -36.71
CA ARG A 178 10.38 9.13 -37.68
C ARG A 178 10.18 8.18 -38.85
#